data_AF-G3B1R5-F1
#
_entry.id   AF-G3B1R5-F1
#
_cell.length_a   1.000
_cell.length_b   1.000
_cell.length_c   1.000
_cell.angle_alpha   90.00
_cell.angle_beta   90.00
_cell.angle_gamma   90.00
#
_symmetry.space_group_name_H-M   'P 1'
#
loop_
_entity.id
_entity.type
_entity.pdbx_description
1 polymer ?
#
loop_
_entity_poly.entity_id
_entity_poly.type
_entity_poly.pdbx_seq_one_letter_code
_entity_poly.pdbx_strand_id
1 'polypeptide(L)'
;MAPKVAKAYQPPKDRISKSRVFSSAVITLLVLGLLLLWGYNFLWAIRVVRFNYYGSLLLNFVIAIGSLIANATISLRVLRYLNETLIGDKIDADHKKYI
;
A
#
# COMPACT_ATOMS: atom_id res chain seq x y z
N MET A 1 30.46 17.56 -49.63
CA MET A 1 29.38 17.98 -48.73
C MET A 1 28.57 16.73 -48.39
N ALA A 2 28.82 16.09 -47.25
CA ALA A 2 28.18 14.81 -46.91
C ALA A 2 26.88 15.07 -46.12
N PRO A 3 25.78 14.36 -46.39
CA PRO A 3 24.52 14.57 -45.68
C PRO A 3 24.64 14.08 -44.23
N LYS A 4 24.27 14.95 -43.29
CA LYS A 4 24.15 14.60 -41.86
C LYS A 4 23.03 13.58 -41.71
N VAL A 5 23.39 12.33 -41.40
CA VAL A 5 22.44 11.28 -41.09
C VAL A 5 21.69 11.68 -39.82
N ALA A 6 20.38 11.93 -39.95
CA ALA A 6 19.51 12.21 -38.82
C ALA A 6 19.50 10.96 -37.90
N LYS A 7 20.00 11.10 -36.68
CA LYS A 7 19.87 10.06 -35.66
C LYS A 7 18.37 9.84 -35.41
N ALA A 8 17.85 8.67 -35.77
CA ALA A 8 16.49 8.29 -35.45
C ALA A 8 16.26 8.44 -33.94
N TYR A 9 15.23 9.19 -33.56
CA TYR A 9 14.78 9.31 -32.18
C TYR A 9 14.40 7.90 -31.69
N GLN A 10 15.21 7.34 -30.80
CA GLN A 10 14.84 6.14 -30.07
C GLN A 10 14.10 6.62 -28.81
N PRO A 11 12.82 6.22 -28.60
CA PRO A 11 12.16 6.53 -27.35
C PRO A 11 13.00 5.96 -26.21
N PRO A 12 13.17 6.68 -25.09
CA PRO A 12 13.92 6.18 -23.96
C PRO A 12 13.32 4.83 -23.58
N LYS A 13 14.13 3.77 -23.71
CA LYS A 13 13.77 2.42 -23.26
C LYS A 13 13.36 2.58 -21.80
N ASP A 14 12.07 2.39 -21.50
CA ASP A 14 11.52 2.34 -20.15
C ASP A 14 12.27 1.27 -19.37
N ARG A 15 13.41 1.65 -18.79
CA ARG A 15 14.12 0.80 -17.85
C ARG A 15 13.36 0.93 -16.56
N ILE A 16 12.25 0.19 -16.45
CA ILE A 16 11.59 -0.07 -15.19
C ILE A 16 12.71 -0.49 -14.22
N SER A 17 13.09 0.43 -13.34
CA SER A 17 14.21 0.21 -12.43
C SER A 17 13.85 -1.01 -11.59
N LYS A 18 14.76 -1.99 -11.46
CA LYS A 18 14.57 -3.16 -10.59
C LYS A 18 14.10 -2.76 -9.19
N SER A 19 14.50 -1.57 -8.74
CA SER A 19 14.09 -0.94 -7.49
C SER A 19 12.60 -0.61 -7.42
N ARG A 20 11.97 -0.23 -8.55
CA ARG A 20 10.53 0.08 -8.64
C ARG A 20 9.69 -1.19 -8.57
N VAL A 21 10.09 -2.24 -9.29
CA VAL A 21 9.43 -3.56 -9.22
C VAL A 21 9.50 -4.12 -7.81
N PHE A 22 10.68 -4.05 -7.17
CA PHE A 22 10.86 -4.48 -5.78
C PHE A 22 9.96 -3.69 -4.81
N SER A 23 9.97 -2.35 -4.89
CA SER A 23 9.10 -1.50 -4.06
C SER A 23 7.61 -1.83 -4.23
N SER A 24 7.17 -2.04 -5.48
CA SER A 24 5.78 -2.44 -5.74
C SER A 24 5.45 -3.81 -5.15
N ALA A 25 6.34 -4.79 -5.27
CA ALA A 25 6.14 -6.13 -4.72
C ALA A 25 6.04 -6.10 -3.19
N VAL A 26 6.87 -5.29 -2.52
CA VAL A 26 6.83 -5.10 -1.06
C VAL A 26 5.48 -4.51 -0.63
N ILE A 27 5.00 -3.48 -1.33
CA ILE A 27 3.70 -2.87 -1.02
C ILE A 27 2.57 -3.88 -1.25
N THR A 28 2.60 -4.64 -2.35
CA THR A 28 1.60 -5.69 -2.61
C THR A 28 1.56 -6.73 -1.51
N LEU A 29 2.72 -7.26 -1.07
CA LEU A 29 2.78 -8.23 0.02
C LEU A 29 2.27 -7.64 1.33
N LEU A 30 2.56 -6.37 1.60
CA LEU A 30 2.10 -5.67 2.79
C LEU A 30 0.57 -5.46 2.77
N VAL A 31 -0.01 -5.10 1.62
CA VAL A 31 -1.47 -5.01 1.44
C VAL A 31 -2.13 -6.37 1.70
N LEU A 32 -1.59 -7.45 1.13
CA LEU A 32 -2.10 -8.81 1.34
C LEU A 32 -2.01 -9.21 2.82
N GLY A 33 -0.87 -8.93 3.47
CA GLY A 33 -0.68 -9.19 4.90
C GLY A 33 -1.67 -8.42 5.78
N LEU A 34 -1.90 -7.14 5.48
CA LEU A 34 -2.89 -6.32 6.17
C LEU A 34 -4.31 -6.83 5.95
N LEU A 35 -4.65 -7.30 4.75
CA LEU A 35 -5.96 -7.88 4.45
C LEU A 35 -6.19 -9.17 5.25
N LEU A 36 -5.19 -10.05 5.35
CA LEU A 36 -5.25 -11.25 6.17
C LEU A 36 -5.40 -10.92 7.66
N LEU A 37 -4.62 -9.94 8.15
CA LEU A 37 -4.72 -9.45 9.52
C LEU A 37 -6.12 -8.87 9.80
N TRP A 38 -6.68 -8.12 8.86
CA TRP A 38 -8.02 -7.57 8.98
C TRP A 38 -9.09 -8.68 9.03
N GLY A 39 -8.96 -9.70 8.17
CA GLY A 39 -9.82 -10.89 8.21
C GLY A 39 -9.73 -11.66 9.54
N TYR A 40 -8.53 -11.81 10.10
CA TYR A 40 -8.35 -12.40 11.43
C TYR A 40 -9.05 -11.57 12.52
N ASN A 41 -8.87 -10.25 12.50
CA ASN A 41 -9.54 -9.35 13.46
C ASN A 41 -11.07 -9.36 13.30
N PHE A 42 -11.57 -9.55 12.08
CA PHE A 42 -13.01 -9.69 11.82
C PHE A 42 -13.59 -10.95 12.48
N LEU A 43 -12.89 -12.08 12.36
CA LEU A 43 -13.28 -13.31 13.06
C LEU A 43 -13.22 -13.16 14.58
N TRP A 44 -12.20 -12.46 15.09
CA TRP A 44 -12.11 -12.10 16.51
C TRP A 44 -13.30 -11.23 16.95
N ALA A 45 -13.66 -10.21 16.17
CA ALA A 45 -14.78 -9.32 16.45
C ALA A 45 -16.12 -10.08 16.53
N ILE A 46 -16.34 -11.03 15.63
CA ILE A 46 -17.52 -11.92 15.68
C ILE A 46 -17.53 -12.72 16.99
N ARG A 47 -16.39 -13.25 17.42
CA ARG A 47 -16.30 -13.99 18.69
C ARG A 47 -16.58 -13.09 19.89
N VAL A 48 -16.03 -11.87 19.92
CA VAL A 48 -16.27 -10.88 20.98
C VAL A 48 -17.76 -10.63 21.16
N VAL A 49 -18.48 -10.38 20.06
CA VAL A 49 -19.92 -10.14 20.07
C VAL A 49 -20.71 -11.39 20.46
N ARG A 50 -20.37 -12.56 19.89
CA ARG A 50 -21.11 -13.81 20.11
C ARG A 50 -21.00 -14.34 21.53
N PHE A 51 -19.83 -14.21 22.15
CA PHE A 51 -19.57 -14.74 23.49
C PHE A 51 -19.75 -13.70 24.61
N ASN A 52 -20.21 -12.49 24.29
CA ASN A 52 -20.46 -11.41 25.24
C ASN A 52 -19.27 -11.15 26.19
N TYR A 53 -18.04 -11.10 25.65
CA TYR A 53 -16.81 -11.03 26.45
C TYR A 53 -16.76 -9.87 27.46
N TYR A 54 -17.36 -8.73 27.12
CA TYR A 54 -17.38 -7.53 27.97
C TYR A 54 -18.67 -7.38 28.80
N GLY A 55 -19.50 -8.43 28.91
CA GLY A 55 -20.70 -8.46 29.75
C GLY A 55 -21.91 -7.66 29.24
N SER A 56 -21.69 -6.65 28.40
CA SER A 56 -22.73 -5.87 27.71
C SER A 56 -22.62 -6.01 26.20
N LEU A 57 -23.72 -6.33 25.53
CA LEU A 57 -23.78 -6.43 24.07
C LEU A 57 -23.36 -5.12 23.39
N LEU A 58 -23.75 -3.97 23.96
CA LEU A 58 -23.36 -2.65 23.47
C LEU A 58 -21.84 -2.44 23.58
N LEU A 59 -21.24 -2.78 24.72
CA LEU A 59 -19.79 -2.66 24.90
C LEU A 59 -19.02 -3.58 23.95
N ASN A 60 -19.47 -4.82 23.77
CA ASN A 60 -18.88 -5.74 22.80
C ASN A 60 -18.96 -5.18 21.38
N PHE A 61 -20.10 -4.61 20.98
CA PHE A 61 -20.24 -3.98 19.67
C PHE A 61 -19.31 -2.80 19.49
N VAL A 62 -19.28 -1.87 20.45
CA VAL A 62 -18.44 -0.66 20.39
C VAL A 62 -16.96 -1.04 20.32
N ILE A 63 -16.51 -1.97 21.16
CA ILE A 63 -15.11 -2.41 21.18
C ILE A 63 -14.76 -3.19 19.91
N ALA A 64 -15.58 -4.16 19.50
CA ALA A 64 -15.31 -4.98 18.33
C ALA A 64 -15.29 -4.15 17.04
N ILE A 65 -16.34 -3.35 16.79
CA ILE A 65 -16.41 -2.50 15.60
C ILE A 65 -15.38 -1.37 15.68
N GLY A 66 -15.24 -0.73 16.84
CA GLY A 66 -14.26 0.34 17.05
C GLY A 66 -12.84 -0.13 16.77
N SER A 67 -12.48 -1.35 17.20
CA SER A 67 -11.17 -1.94 16.93
C SER A 67 -10.95 -2.25 15.45
N LEU A 68 -11.98 -2.74 14.74
CA LEU A 68 -11.91 -2.97 13.30
C LEU A 68 -11.70 -1.68 12.50
N ILE A 69 -12.43 -0.61 12.85
CA ILE A 69 -12.32 0.70 12.21
C ILE A 69 -10.95 1.31 12.52
N ALA A 70 -10.49 1.24 13.77
CA ALA A 70 -9.19 1.74 14.18
C ALA A 70 -8.06 1.01 13.41
N ASN A 71 -8.14 -0.31 13.32
CA ASN A 71 -7.16 -1.11 12.57
C ASN A 71 -7.14 -0.72 11.09
N ALA A 72 -8.30 -0.67 10.44
CA ALA A 72 -8.41 -0.23 9.04
C ALA A 72 -7.82 1.17 8.81
N THR A 73 -8.13 2.11 9.70
CA THR A 73 -7.65 3.50 9.61
C THR A 73 -6.13 3.58 9.73
N ILE A 74 -5.55 2.86 10.70
CA ILE A 74 -4.09 2.81 10.89
C ILE A 74 -3.43 2.15 9.67
N SER A 75 -3.96 1.03 9.20
CA SER A 75 -3.46 0.33 8.01
C SER A 75 -3.44 1.23 6.78
N LEU A 76 -4.50 2.00 6.54
CA LEU A 76 -4.55 2.94 5.42
C LEU A 76 -3.52 4.06 5.55
N ARG A 77 -3.32 4.62 6.75
CA ARG A 77 -2.29 5.64 6.98
C ARG A 77 -0.89 5.10 6.74
N VAL A 78 -0.60 3.89 7.23
CA VAL A 78 0.69 3.22 7.01
C VAL A 78 0.91 2.94 5.52
N LEU A 79 -0.09 2.40 4.83
CA LEU A 79 -0.01 2.15 3.39
C LEU A 79 0.24 3.44 2.59
N ARG A 80 -0.47 4.52 2.93
CA ARG A 80 -0.28 5.82 2.29
C ARG A 80 1.14 6.35 2.48
N TYR A 81 1.64 6.33 3.72
CA TYR A 81 2.99 6.75 4.04
C TYR A 81 4.04 5.93 3.28
N LEU A 82 3.90 4.60 3.28
CA LEU A 82 4.80 3.71 2.56
C LEU A 82 4.75 3.94 1.05
N ASN A 83 3.57 4.18 0.49
CA ASN A 83 3.41 4.48 -0.93
C ASN A 83 4.11 5.80 -1.31
N GLU A 84 3.92 6.86 -0.52
CA GLU A 84 4.59 8.15 -0.71
C GLU A 84 6.13 8.00 -0.62
N THR A 85 6.64 7.31 0.41
CA THR A 85 8.09 7.14 0.62
C THR A 85 8.77 6.17 -0.38
N LEU A 86 8.12 5.06 -0.75
CA LEU A 86 8.75 4.03 -1.60
C LEU A 86 8.54 4.28 -3.10
N ILE A 87 7.41 4.88 -3.47
CA ILE A 87 7.04 5.12 -4.88
C ILE A 87 7.14 6.61 -5.22
N GLY A 88 6.64 7.50 -4.36
CA GLY A 88 6.62 8.95 -4.61
C GLY A 88 8.01 9.55 -4.81
N ASP A 89 8.95 9.29 -3.90
CA ASP A 89 10.34 9.80 -3.98
C ASP A 89 11.08 9.36 -5.25
N LYS A 90 10.70 8.22 -5.84
CA LYS A 90 11.34 7.70 -7.06
C LYS A 90 10.74 8.26 -8.33
N ILE A 91 9.49 8.72 -8.32
CA ILE A 91 8.86 9.37 -9.48
C ILE A 91 9.50 10.74 -9.72
N ASP A 92 9.74 11.51 -8.65
CA ASP A 92 10.34 12.84 -8.76
C ASP A 92 11.83 12.79 -9.18
N ALA A 93 12.55 11.75 -8.71
CA ALA A 93 13.91 11.47 -9.14
C ALA A 93 14.01 11.03 -10.62
N ASP A 94 13.03 10.28 -11.13
CA ASP A 94 12.96 9.91 -12.55
C ASP A 94 12.60 11.13 -13.40
N HIS A 95 11.71 12.03 -12.92
CA HIS A 95 11.30 13.22 -13.66
C HIS A 95 12.44 14.24 -13.84
N LYS A 96 13.31 14.42 -12.84
CA LYS A 96 14.53 15.25 -12.97
C LYS A 96 15.54 14.74 -14.00
N LYS A 97 15.45 13.49 -14.42
CA LYS A 97 16.34 12.95 -15.48
C LYS A 97 15.95 13.41 -16.88
N TYR A 98 14.75 13.98 -17.04
CA TYR A 98 14.18 14.41 -18.32
C TYR A 98 14.05 15.95 -18.45
N ILE A 99 14.66 16.71 -17.54
CA ILE A 99 14.85 18.18 -17.66
C ILE A 99 16.34 18.46 -17.86
#